data_AF-A0AAW8BXF4-F1
#
_entry.id   AF-A0AAW8BXF4-F1
#
_cell.length_a   1.000
_cell.length_b   1.000
_cell.length_c   1.000
_cell.angle_alpha   90.00
_cell.angle_beta   90.00
_cell.angle_gamma   90.00
#
_symmetry.space_group_name_H-M   'P 1'
#
loop_
_entity.id
_entity.type
_entity.pdbx_description
1 polymer ?
#
loop_
_entity_poly.entity_id
_entity_poly.type
_entity_poly.pdbx_seq_one_letter_code
_entity_poly.pdbx_strand_id
1 'polypeptide(L)'
;MRSVGATVGAALAVGGFTVMLHTAPTASAYNPAVNGRFTATLIGDWARTRTVYHDEAVVQSTWTISSSCSTAQDCTGQVVSDQGWTAPMTMHDGMTWYVKRDVPNWETCDDGTTFTGHEVFYFYPANPETGENVLGSAVLAGREHIAGASGACGTNAPLYIEQPFRLDRIG
;
A
#
# COMPACT_ATOMS: atom_id res chain seq x y z
N MET A 1 80.01 -24.48 16.71
CA MET A 1 79.52 -25.85 16.95
C MET A 1 79.18 -25.99 18.42
N ARG A 2 77.99 -26.56 18.73
CA ARG A 2 77.41 -26.89 20.05
C ARG A 2 76.66 -25.71 20.74
N SER A 3 75.35 -25.57 20.52
CA SER A 3 74.19 -26.19 21.22
C SER A 3 73.83 -25.45 22.52
N VAL A 4 72.75 -24.64 22.56
CA VAL A 4 71.35 -24.98 22.98
C VAL A 4 71.27 -25.26 24.49
N GLY A 5 70.38 -24.70 25.31
CA GLY A 5 69.23 -23.82 25.14
C GLY A 5 68.65 -23.56 26.55
N ALA A 6 68.13 -22.36 26.78
CA ALA A 6 67.64 -21.92 28.09
C ALA A 6 66.32 -22.62 28.48
N THR A 7 66.28 -23.10 29.72
CA THR A 7 65.08 -23.57 30.41
C THR A 7 64.20 -22.37 30.79
N VAL A 8 62.95 -22.34 30.33
CA VAL A 8 61.91 -21.43 30.87
C VAL A 8 60.63 -22.23 31.08
N GLY A 9 60.11 -22.12 32.30
CA GLY A 9 59.06 -22.94 32.87
C GLY A 9 57.67 -22.74 32.26
N ALA A 10 56.84 -23.77 32.46
CA ALA A 10 55.43 -23.77 32.15
C ALA A 10 54.66 -22.81 33.08
N ALA A 11 54.08 -21.75 32.51
CA ALA A 11 53.02 -20.99 33.14
C ALA A 11 51.69 -21.36 32.47
N LEU A 12 50.85 -22.10 33.18
CA LEU A 12 49.46 -22.35 32.80
C LEU A 12 48.68 -21.04 32.98
N ALA A 13 48.51 -20.27 31.90
CA ALA A 13 47.58 -19.15 31.88
C ALA A 13 46.16 -19.69 31.69
N VAL A 14 45.44 -19.87 32.80
CA VAL A 14 43.97 -20.01 32.78
C VAL A 14 43.38 -18.62 32.52
N GLY A 15 43.39 -18.20 31.26
CA GLY A 15 42.67 -17.00 30.81
C GLY A 15 41.21 -17.35 30.57
N GLY A 16 40.31 -16.88 31.45
CA GLY A 16 38.88 -17.09 31.33
C GLY A 16 38.33 -16.50 30.03
N PHE A 17 37.71 -17.35 29.20
CA PHE A 17 36.84 -16.91 28.12
C PHE A 17 35.56 -16.34 28.73
N THR A 18 35.48 -15.02 28.92
CA THR A 18 34.18 -14.35 29.09
C THR A 18 33.48 -14.37 27.73
N VAL A 19 32.62 -15.36 27.52
CA VAL A 19 31.68 -15.37 26.40
C VAL A 19 30.72 -14.21 26.62
N MET A 20 30.93 -13.11 25.88
CA MET A 20 29.92 -12.06 25.75
C MET A 20 28.76 -12.64 24.94
N LEU A 21 27.78 -13.26 25.61
CA LEU A 21 26.50 -13.60 25.00
C LEU A 21 25.79 -12.29 24.63
N HIS A 22 26.05 -11.79 23.42
CA HIS A 22 25.20 -10.78 22.83
C HIS A 22 23.89 -11.47 22.49
N THR A 23 22.84 -11.19 23.26
CA THR A 23 21.48 -11.52 22.87
C THR A 23 21.19 -10.78 21.57
N ALA A 24 21.14 -11.51 20.45
CA ALA A 24 20.71 -10.93 19.19
C ALA A 24 19.31 -10.32 19.40
N PRO A 25 19.04 -9.12 18.86
CA PRO A 25 17.70 -8.54 18.95
C PRO A 25 16.69 -9.52 18.35
N THR A 26 15.55 -9.67 18.99
CA THR A 26 14.44 -10.45 18.47
C THR A 26 14.01 -9.84 17.13
N ALA A 27 14.09 -10.63 16.05
CA ALA A 27 13.59 -10.20 14.76
C ALA A 27 12.07 -10.00 14.85
N SER A 28 11.63 -8.74 14.83
CA SER A 28 10.22 -8.40 14.64
C SER A 28 9.99 -8.20 13.15
N ALA A 29 9.02 -8.91 12.57
CA ALA A 29 8.53 -8.57 11.25
C ALA A 29 7.88 -7.17 11.31
N TYR A 30 8.09 -6.36 10.27
CA TYR A 30 7.32 -5.13 10.07
C TYR A 30 5.83 -5.47 9.95
N ASN A 31 4.97 -4.64 10.53
CA ASN A 31 3.51 -4.79 10.40
C ASN A 31 3.00 -3.82 9.32
N PRO A 32 2.63 -4.31 8.13
CA PRO A 32 2.12 -3.47 7.03
C PRO A 32 0.64 -3.07 7.20
N ALA A 33 -0.05 -3.50 8.27
CA ALA A 33 -1.46 -3.19 8.50
C ALA A 33 -1.70 -1.67 8.56
N VAL A 34 -2.60 -1.18 7.71
CA VAL A 34 -3.06 0.21 7.68
C VAL A 34 -4.39 0.30 8.44
N ASN A 35 -4.40 1.00 9.56
CA ASN A 35 -5.57 1.19 10.41
C ASN A 35 -5.75 2.66 10.77
N GLY A 36 -6.97 3.18 10.76
CA GLY A 36 -7.28 4.54 11.21
C GLY A 36 -8.23 5.29 10.28
N ARG A 37 -8.30 6.62 10.46
CA ARG A 37 -9.07 7.51 9.60
C ARG A 37 -8.14 8.26 8.65
N PHE A 38 -8.62 8.46 7.42
CA PHE A 38 -7.86 9.08 6.34
C PHE A 38 -8.74 10.06 5.57
N THR A 39 -8.16 11.17 5.14
CA THR A 39 -8.69 11.99 4.06
C THR A 39 -8.27 11.33 2.76
N ALA A 40 -9.24 10.85 2.00
CA ALA A 40 -9.06 10.27 0.68
C ALA A 40 -9.34 11.32 -0.39
N THR A 41 -8.33 11.62 -1.20
CA THR A 41 -8.40 12.65 -2.25
C THR A 41 -8.20 11.99 -3.62
N LEU A 42 -9.21 12.11 -4.46
CA LEU A 42 -9.15 11.86 -5.89
C LEU A 42 -8.74 13.15 -6.60
N ILE A 43 -7.62 13.09 -7.32
CA ILE A 43 -7.00 14.27 -7.94
C ILE A 43 -7.43 14.31 -9.40
N GLY A 44 -8.67 14.73 -9.63
CA GLY A 44 -9.32 14.75 -10.94
C GLY A 44 -8.62 15.62 -11.99
N ASP A 45 -7.85 16.64 -11.59
CA ASP A 45 -7.07 17.52 -12.48
C ASP A 45 -6.03 16.78 -13.37
N TRP A 46 -5.74 15.51 -13.04
CA TRP A 46 -4.80 14.66 -13.76
C TRP A 46 -5.44 13.36 -14.25
N ALA A 47 -6.77 13.33 -14.34
CA ALA A 47 -7.50 12.17 -14.81
C ALA A 47 -7.21 11.88 -16.28
N ARG A 48 -7.28 10.60 -16.63
CA ARG A 48 -7.05 10.11 -17.99
C ARG A 48 -8.18 9.21 -18.42
N THR A 49 -8.74 9.50 -19.58
CA THR A 49 -9.62 8.58 -20.30
C THR A 49 -8.89 8.06 -21.52
N ARG A 50 -8.67 6.75 -21.59
CA ARG A 50 -7.90 6.11 -22.68
C ARG A 50 -6.55 6.81 -22.95
N THR A 51 -5.78 7.04 -21.87
CA THR A 51 -4.48 7.73 -21.85
C THR A 51 -4.47 9.22 -22.24
N VAL A 52 -5.62 9.81 -22.54
CA VAL A 52 -5.76 11.25 -22.79
C VAL A 52 -6.12 11.97 -21.50
N TYR A 53 -5.35 13.00 -21.14
CA TYR A 53 -5.61 13.82 -19.96
C TYR A 53 -6.84 14.71 -20.15
N HIS A 54 -7.58 14.87 -19.07
CA HIS A 54 -8.74 15.75 -18.94
C HIS A 54 -9.00 15.99 -17.45
N ASP A 55 -9.73 17.06 -17.15
CA ASP A 55 -10.10 17.39 -15.79
C ASP A 55 -11.36 16.61 -15.39
N GLU A 56 -11.25 15.83 -14.33
CA GLU A 56 -12.38 15.30 -13.56
C GLU A 56 -12.54 16.10 -12.26
N ALA A 57 -13.66 15.91 -11.56
CA ALA A 57 -13.85 16.57 -10.27
C ALA A 57 -12.81 16.10 -9.24
N VAL A 58 -12.19 17.04 -8.52
CA VAL A 58 -11.42 16.71 -7.30
C VAL A 58 -12.41 16.31 -6.21
N VAL A 59 -12.38 15.05 -5.79
CA VAL A 59 -13.29 14.50 -4.79
C VAL A 59 -12.53 14.18 -3.50
N GLN A 60 -13.01 14.73 -2.38
CA GLN A 60 -12.51 14.38 -1.05
C GLN A 60 -13.56 13.61 -0.26
N SER A 61 -13.11 12.57 0.44
CA SER A 61 -13.93 11.74 1.32
C SER A 61 -13.14 11.32 2.56
N THR A 62 -13.85 10.90 3.60
CA THR A 62 -13.24 10.36 4.81
C THR A 62 -13.34 8.84 4.81
N TRP A 63 -12.19 8.18 4.86
CA TRP A 63 -12.11 6.72 4.92
C TRP A 63 -11.75 6.27 6.32
N THR A 64 -12.48 5.29 6.83
CA THR A 64 -12.09 4.52 8.03
C THR A 64 -11.61 3.16 7.56
N ILE A 65 -10.32 2.89 7.75
CA ILE A 65 -9.66 1.67 7.31
C ILE A 65 -9.40 0.78 8.53
N SER A 66 -9.80 -0.49 8.43
CA SER A 66 -9.44 -1.54 9.38
C SER A 66 -8.80 -2.71 8.64
N SER A 67 -7.60 -3.13 9.03
CA SER A 67 -6.88 -4.23 8.40
C SER A 67 -6.04 -5.05 9.37
N SER A 68 -5.80 -6.30 8.98
CA SER A 68 -4.98 -7.27 9.70
C SER A 68 -4.18 -8.13 8.71
N CYS A 69 -3.06 -8.64 9.19
CA CYS A 69 -2.07 -9.33 8.35
C CYS A 69 -1.82 -10.74 8.89
N SER A 70 -1.92 -11.75 8.02
CA SER A 70 -1.52 -13.11 8.33
C SER A 70 -0.02 -13.32 8.15
N THR A 71 0.58 -12.59 7.20
CA THR A 71 2.03 -12.54 6.97
C THR A 71 2.45 -11.09 6.70
N ALA A 72 3.74 -10.83 6.57
CA ALA A 72 4.22 -9.52 6.14
C ALA A 72 3.89 -9.19 4.66
N GLN A 73 3.29 -10.12 3.92
CA GLN A 73 2.95 -9.95 2.50
C GLN A 73 1.44 -10.05 2.26
N ASP A 74 0.74 -10.85 3.07
CA ASP A 74 -0.68 -11.13 2.95
C ASP A 74 -1.47 -10.45 4.06
N CYS A 75 -2.24 -9.43 3.66
CA CYS A 75 -3.14 -8.72 4.54
C CYS A 75 -4.51 -8.53 3.92
N THR A 76 -5.51 -8.44 4.79
CA THR A 76 -6.89 -8.16 4.42
C THR A 76 -7.47 -7.08 5.31
N GLY A 77 -8.47 -6.39 4.81
CA GLY A 77 -9.11 -5.31 5.52
C GLY A 77 -10.43 -4.88 4.88
N GLN A 78 -10.96 -3.80 5.42
CA GLN A 78 -12.18 -3.15 5.00
C GLN A 78 -11.95 -1.63 5.01
N VAL A 79 -12.56 -0.96 4.05
CA VAL A 79 -12.66 0.49 3.99
C VAL A 79 -14.13 0.87 4.13
N VAL A 80 -14.41 1.78 5.05
CA VAL A 80 -15.73 2.42 5.18
C VAL A 80 -15.57 3.89 4.82
N SER A 81 -16.28 4.34 3.79
CA SER A 81 -16.27 5.74 3.35
C SER A 81 -17.47 6.51 3.90
N ASP A 82 -17.27 7.77 4.24
CA ASP A 82 -18.35 8.71 4.60
C ASP A 82 -19.32 8.99 3.43
N GLN A 83 -18.97 8.59 2.21
CA GLN A 83 -19.85 8.58 1.05
C GLN A 83 -20.86 7.41 1.03
N GLY A 84 -20.94 6.63 2.12
CA GLY A 84 -21.98 5.62 2.31
C GLY A 84 -21.68 4.26 1.67
N TRP A 85 -20.42 3.96 1.36
CA TRP A 85 -20.00 2.67 0.83
C TRP A 85 -18.98 1.97 1.71
N THR A 86 -18.91 0.64 1.56
CA THR A 86 -17.91 -0.21 2.23
C THR A 86 -17.34 -1.18 1.20
N ALA A 87 -16.03 -1.39 1.24
CA ALA A 87 -15.33 -2.24 0.27
C ALA A 87 -14.18 -3.03 0.92
N PRO A 88 -13.98 -4.30 0.51
CA PRO A 88 -12.87 -5.09 0.98
C PRO A 88 -11.54 -4.53 0.46
N MET A 89 -10.50 -4.71 1.26
CA MET A 89 -9.14 -4.30 0.97
C MET A 89 -8.18 -5.48 1.11
N THR A 90 -7.22 -5.62 0.20
CA THR A 90 -6.25 -6.73 0.16
C THR A 90 -4.85 -6.25 -0.20
N MET A 91 -3.82 -6.92 0.33
CA MET A 91 -2.42 -6.75 -0.04
C MET A 91 -1.77 -8.14 -0.09
N HIS A 92 -0.98 -8.41 -1.13
CA HIS A 92 -0.31 -9.71 -1.37
C HIS A 92 1.19 -9.59 -1.67
N ASP A 93 1.74 -8.37 -1.69
CA ASP A 93 3.11 -8.05 -2.08
C ASP A 93 3.92 -7.34 -0.96
N GLY A 94 3.31 -7.14 0.21
CA GLY A 94 3.94 -6.42 1.33
C GLY A 94 3.94 -4.89 1.23
N MET A 95 3.36 -4.31 0.19
CA MET A 95 3.52 -2.89 -0.10
C MET A 95 2.25 -2.21 -0.60
N THR A 96 1.56 -2.83 -1.56
CA THR A 96 0.45 -2.21 -2.30
C THR A 96 -0.88 -2.76 -1.83
N TRP A 97 -1.70 -1.89 -1.27
CA TRP A 97 -3.08 -2.18 -0.94
C TRP A 97 -3.96 -1.99 -2.15
N TYR A 98 -4.96 -2.86 -2.29
CA TYR A 98 -6.00 -2.79 -3.31
C TYR A 98 -7.36 -2.75 -2.64
N VAL A 99 -8.21 -1.80 -3.04
CA VAL A 99 -9.62 -1.73 -2.66
C VAL A 99 -10.44 -1.88 -3.94
N LYS A 100 -11.36 -2.83 -3.96
CA LYS A 100 -12.19 -3.11 -5.14
C LYS A 100 -13.65 -2.94 -4.78
N ARG A 101 -14.39 -2.22 -5.62
CA ARG A 101 -15.83 -2.07 -5.46
C ARG A 101 -16.54 -1.87 -6.79
N ASP A 102 -17.83 -2.16 -6.77
CA ASP A 102 -18.73 -1.84 -7.87
C ASP A 102 -19.44 -0.51 -7.58
N VAL A 103 -19.58 0.30 -8.62
CA VAL A 103 -20.26 1.60 -8.60
C VAL A 103 -21.52 1.49 -9.46
N PRO A 104 -22.71 1.28 -8.85
CA PRO A 104 -23.96 1.17 -9.59
C PRO A 104 -24.28 2.44 -10.37
N ASN A 105 -24.83 2.29 -11.57
CA ASN A 105 -25.29 3.38 -12.43
C ASN A 105 -24.21 4.43 -12.73
N TRP A 106 -22.97 3.99 -12.93
CA TRP A 106 -21.82 4.87 -13.16
C TRP A 106 -21.74 5.34 -14.61
N GLU A 107 -21.73 4.40 -15.57
CA GLU A 107 -21.68 4.73 -16.99
C GLU A 107 -23.11 4.94 -17.49
N THR A 108 -23.44 6.17 -17.88
CA THR A 108 -24.74 6.50 -18.49
C THR A 108 -24.55 6.69 -19.98
N CYS A 109 -25.29 5.94 -20.78
CA CYS A 109 -25.24 5.99 -22.24
C CYS A 109 -26.16 7.09 -22.80
N ASP A 110 -25.98 7.43 -24.07
CA ASP A 110 -26.79 8.45 -24.76
C ASP A 110 -28.30 8.12 -24.80
N ASP A 111 -28.66 6.84 -24.74
CA ASP A 111 -30.05 6.37 -24.69
C ASP A 111 -30.64 6.39 -23.26
N GLY A 112 -29.88 6.83 -22.26
CA GLY A 112 -30.26 6.90 -20.86
C GLY A 112 -30.12 5.59 -20.08
N THR A 113 -29.67 4.50 -20.71
CA THR A 113 -29.34 3.27 -19.99
C THR A 113 -28.11 3.48 -19.12
N THR A 114 -28.03 2.75 -17.99
CA THR A 114 -26.92 2.87 -17.05
C THR A 114 -26.29 1.52 -16.76
N PHE A 115 -24.97 1.52 -16.63
CA PHE A 115 -24.17 0.32 -16.36
C PHE A 115 -23.33 0.52 -15.10
N THR A 116 -22.98 -0.61 -14.47
CA THR A 116 -22.12 -0.62 -13.29
C THR A 116 -20.67 -0.40 -13.69
N GLY A 117 -19.98 0.49 -12.99
CA GLY A 117 -18.53 0.65 -13.09
C GLY A 117 -17.81 -0.24 -12.09
N HIS A 118 -16.64 -0.75 -12.46
CA HIS A 118 -15.76 -1.52 -11.59
C HIS A 118 -14.58 -0.65 -11.20
N GLU A 119 -14.52 -0.27 -9.93
CA GLU A 119 -13.55 0.66 -9.38
C GLU A 119 -12.48 -0.08 -8.57
N VAL A 120 -11.23 0.29 -8.80
CA VAL A 120 -10.06 -0.22 -8.09
C VAL A 120 -9.22 0.96 -7.63
N PHE A 121 -9.06 1.08 -6.33
CA PHE A 121 -8.01 1.90 -5.74
C PHE A 121 -6.81 1.01 -5.47
N TYR A 122 -5.62 1.50 -5.75
CA TYR A 122 -4.43 0.96 -5.14
C TYR A 122 -3.56 2.06 -4.59
N PHE A 123 -2.92 1.77 -3.46
CA PHE A 123 -2.08 2.73 -2.77
C PHE A 123 -1.02 2.04 -1.92
N TYR A 124 0.05 2.78 -1.65
CA TYR A 124 1.21 2.33 -0.91
C TYR A 124 1.73 3.47 -0.04
N PRO A 125 2.40 3.18 1.10
CA PRO A 125 2.95 4.21 1.95
C PRO A 125 4.11 4.90 1.23
N ALA A 126 4.02 6.23 1.13
CA ALA A 126 4.92 7.02 0.29
C ALA A 126 5.49 8.22 1.05
N ASN A 127 6.71 8.62 0.72
CA ASN A 127 7.28 9.87 1.17
C ASN A 127 6.42 11.04 0.65
N PRO A 128 5.99 11.98 1.51
CA PRO A 128 5.10 13.07 1.10
C PRO A 128 5.74 14.08 0.13
N GLU A 129 7.07 14.16 0.09
CA GLU A 129 7.83 15.08 -0.75
C GLU A 129 8.30 14.41 -2.05
N THR A 130 8.85 13.20 -1.96
CA THR A 130 9.46 12.51 -3.11
C THR A 130 8.52 11.54 -3.80
N GLY A 131 7.43 11.09 -3.14
CA GLY A 131 6.54 10.05 -3.64
C GLY A 131 7.15 8.63 -3.62
N GLU A 132 8.37 8.48 -3.12
CA GLU A 132 9.05 7.19 -3.03
C GLU A 132 8.41 6.29 -1.98
N ASN A 133 8.49 4.97 -2.19
CA ASN A 133 7.93 3.98 -1.28
C ASN A 133 8.68 4.01 0.06
N VAL A 134 7.97 4.36 1.14
CA VAL A 134 8.53 4.43 2.48
C VAL A 134 7.57 3.75 3.45
N LEU A 135 7.98 2.61 4.00
CA LEU A 135 7.21 1.88 5.00
C LEU A 135 6.94 2.75 6.24
N GLY A 136 5.74 2.63 6.80
CA GLY A 136 5.32 3.40 7.97
C GLY A 136 4.94 4.87 7.70
N SER A 137 4.95 5.32 6.43
CA SER A 137 4.51 6.68 6.11
C SER A 137 3.06 6.95 6.50
N ALA A 138 2.79 8.16 6.98
CA ALA A 138 1.43 8.64 7.27
C ALA A 138 0.66 9.07 6.00
N VAL A 139 1.36 9.19 4.87
CA VAL A 139 0.80 9.50 3.56
C VAL A 139 0.87 8.26 2.69
N LEU A 140 -0.23 7.94 2.02
CA LEU A 140 -0.27 6.86 1.03
C LEU A 140 -0.58 7.47 -0.34
N ALA A 141 0.28 7.17 -1.31
CA ALA A 141 0.10 7.56 -2.70
C ALA A 141 -0.48 6.38 -3.48
N GLY A 142 -1.26 6.68 -4.52
CA GLY A 142 -1.98 5.67 -5.25
C GLY A 142 -2.59 6.16 -6.56
N ARG A 143 -3.39 5.31 -7.18
CA ARG A 143 -4.31 5.68 -8.25
C ARG A 143 -5.66 5.02 -8.05
N GLU A 144 -6.68 5.66 -8.60
CA GLU A 144 -8.02 5.13 -8.76
C GLU A 144 -8.23 4.85 -10.24
N HIS A 145 -8.78 3.67 -10.52
CA HIS A 145 -9.11 3.22 -11.86
C HIS A 145 -10.55 2.70 -11.85
N ILE A 146 -11.42 3.25 -12.69
CA ILE A 146 -12.79 2.80 -12.86
C ILE A 146 -13.08 2.48 -14.32
N ALA A 147 -13.71 1.32 -14.54
CA ALA A 147 -14.00 0.83 -15.89
C ALA A 147 -15.43 0.33 -16.01
N GLY A 148 -16.06 0.65 -17.14
CA GLY A 148 -17.32 0.05 -17.56
C GLY A 148 -17.12 -1.36 -18.10
N ALA A 149 -18.21 -2.11 -18.23
CA ALA A 149 -18.17 -3.42 -18.88
C ALA A 149 -17.92 -3.26 -20.40
N SER A 150 -17.16 -4.17 -21.00
CA SER A 150 -17.05 -4.21 -22.47
C SER A 150 -18.42 -4.51 -23.08
N GLY A 151 -18.80 -3.76 -24.12
CA GLY A 151 -20.13 -3.82 -24.72
C GLY A 151 -21.15 -2.87 -24.08
N ALA A 152 -20.84 -2.24 -22.94
CA ALA A 152 -21.64 -1.14 -22.40
C ALA A 152 -21.73 0.00 -23.43
N CYS A 153 -22.87 0.69 -23.48
CA CYS A 153 -23.18 1.73 -24.45
C CYS A 153 -22.95 1.35 -25.93
N GLY A 154 -22.99 0.06 -26.27
CA GLY A 154 -22.80 -0.42 -27.63
C GLY A 154 -21.36 -0.31 -28.15
N THR A 155 -20.38 -0.02 -27.28
CA THR A 155 -18.95 0.03 -27.62
C THR A 155 -18.20 -1.16 -27.03
N ASN A 156 -17.31 -1.77 -27.82
CA ASN A 156 -16.40 -2.81 -27.33
C ASN A 156 -15.23 -2.23 -26.53
N ALA A 157 -14.93 -0.94 -26.70
CA ALA A 157 -13.91 -0.21 -25.96
C ALA A 157 -14.56 0.42 -24.72
N PRO A 158 -14.46 -0.20 -23.53
CA PRO A 158 -15.12 0.28 -22.32
C PRO A 158 -14.64 1.71 -22.00
N LEU A 159 -15.52 2.49 -21.35
CA LEU A 159 -15.08 3.70 -20.67
C LEU A 159 -14.12 3.30 -19.54
N TYR A 160 -12.93 3.89 -19.54
CA TYR A 160 -11.90 3.64 -18.55
C TYR A 160 -11.32 4.97 -18.13
N ILE A 161 -11.46 5.30 -16.86
CA ILE A 161 -10.94 6.51 -16.23
C ILE A 161 -9.89 6.09 -15.20
N GLU A 162 -8.74 6.76 -15.21
CA GLU A 162 -7.68 6.59 -14.23
C GLU A 162 -7.24 7.96 -13.72
N GLN A 163 -7.12 8.13 -12.41
CA GLN A 163 -6.66 9.38 -11.80
C GLN A 163 -5.74 9.14 -10.60
N PRO A 164 -4.86 10.10 -10.25
CA PRO A 164 -4.07 10.00 -9.03
C PRO A 164 -4.94 10.02 -7.78
N PHE A 165 -4.51 9.24 -6.78
CA PHE A 165 -5.21 9.07 -5.52
C PHE A 165 -4.24 9.27 -4.36
N ARG A 166 -4.71 9.88 -3.28
CA ARG A 166 -3.91 10.11 -2.07
C ARG A 166 -4.74 9.87 -0.81
N LEU A 167 -4.12 9.23 0.17
CA LEU A 167 -4.63 9.13 1.53
C LEU A 167 -3.71 9.90 2.48
N ASP A 168 -4.31 10.77 3.29
CA ASP A 168 -3.64 11.46 4.39
C ASP A 168 -4.27 11.04 5.70
N ARG A 169 -3.47 10.48 6.62
CA ARG A 169 -3.97 10.09 7.95
C ARG A 169 -4.49 11.31 8.71
N ILE A 170 -5.64 11.17 9.36
CA ILE A 170 -6.27 12.19 10.22
C ILE A 170 -6.53 11.61 11.61
N GLY A 171 -6.03 12.32 12.63
CA GLY A 171 -6.09 11.91 14.04
C GLY A 171 -4.77 11.33 14.52
#